data_AF-A0A7V9E0M5-F1
#
_entry.id   AF-A0A7V9E0M5-F1
#
_cell.length_a   1.000
_cell.length_b   1.000
_cell.length_c   1.000
_cell.angle_alpha   90.00
_cell.angle_beta   90.00
_cell.angle_gamma   90.00
#
_symmetry.space_group_name_H-M   'P 1'
#
loop_
_entity.id
_entity.type
_entity.pdbx_description
1 polymer ?
#
loop_
_entity_poly.entity_id
_entity_poly.type
_entity_poly.pdbx_seq_one_letter_code
_entity_poly.pdbx_strand_id
1 'polypeptide(L)'
;MRFLQGFSYSVSAALAAAFALSIEVDAAQRAAPTLRASPNASAVTNAQRLAPLATFYRLLDKDEKVARAALREISWTWQPSYAAILIQMIGWIEPRGLQTDAIALLERASGRTFGKDANAMYEWLWSFDPGHHPDYSEFLATFFADIDPRFREYFADRPKTEIRLDEIRWGGVRRDGIPPLKNPKMIRASEATYLEDDNVVFGVAINGDVRAYPKRILAWHEMVKDKIGGLELNGVYCTLCGSMIVYDTTVNGVHHEIGTSGFLYRSNKLMYDHATKSLWSTLSGTPVVGPLVGQGIKLKTLYVVTTTWKEWRRRHPNTLVLSLDTGHRRDYGEGSAYREYFGTDRLMFNVPKVDDRLLNKAEVLALRSSGSPEEQLAIDAAFLAKTPVYHDRIGREAFVVLTDKSGANRVYASGGVDFSNWDGDTVARDQQGRAWQVHEDGLAGPGNQKLARLPAHRAFWFGWYSQYPATRLVK
;
A
#
# COMPACT_ATOMS: atom_id res chain seq x y z
N MET A 1 30.38 22.25 3.35
CA MET A 1 29.76 23.30 4.19
C MET A 1 29.46 24.50 3.31
N ARG A 2 28.20 24.96 3.29
CA ARG A 2 27.60 26.04 2.46
C ARG A 2 27.49 25.77 0.95
N PHE A 3 26.36 25.19 0.55
CA PHE A 3 25.48 25.61 -0.54
C PHE A 3 24.35 24.56 -0.59
N LEU A 4 23.21 24.86 0.05
CA LEU A 4 21.88 24.23 -0.10
C LEU A 4 21.00 24.75 1.06
N GLN A 5 20.73 26.05 1.05
CA GLN A 5 19.60 26.64 1.75
C GLN A 5 18.88 27.52 0.74
N GLY A 6 17.61 27.21 0.49
CA GLY A 6 16.74 27.99 -0.38
C GLY A 6 16.40 27.28 -1.69
N PHE A 7 15.59 26.23 -1.64
CA PHE A 7 14.49 26.04 -2.59
C PHE A 7 13.40 25.20 -1.92
N SER A 8 12.23 25.82 -1.81
CA SER A 8 11.07 25.41 -1.02
C SER A 8 10.20 24.41 -1.79
N TYR A 9 9.93 23.25 -1.18
CA TYR A 9 8.69 22.46 -1.14
C TYR A 9 7.84 22.13 -2.40
N SER A 10 8.26 22.45 -3.63
CA SER A 10 7.46 22.14 -4.84
C SER A 10 8.10 21.18 -5.86
N VAL A 11 9.30 20.64 -5.58
CA VAL A 11 10.07 19.87 -6.59
C VAL A 11 10.10 18.34 -6.34
N SER A 12 9.70 17.85 -5.16
CA SER A 12 9.87 16.42 -4.83
C SER A 12 8.90 15.45 -5.52
N ALA A 13 7.70 15.88 -5.93
CA ALA A 13 6.82 15.03 -6.74
C ALA A 13 7.25 14.98 -8.22
N ALA A 14 7.82 16.08 -8.73
CA ALA A 14 8.26 16.20 -10.11
C ALA A 14 9.54 15.40 -10.40
N LEU A 15 10.46 15.23 -9.44
CA LEU A 15 11.66 14.40 -9.65
C LEU A 15 11.34 12.89 -9.67
N ALA A 16 10.34 12.43 -8.91
CA ALA A 16 9.87 11.05 -9.01
C ALA A 16 9.14 10.79 -10.35
N ALA A 17 8.43 11.80 -10.89
CA ALA A 17 7.81 11.74 -12.21
C ALA A 17 8.84 11.86 -13.38
N ALA A 18 9.92 12.62 -13.19
CA ALA A 18 10.94 12.85 -14.24
C ALA A 18 11.78 11.60 -14.57
N PHE A 19 11.87 10.62 -13.66
CA PHE A 19 12.45 9.32 -13.98
C PHE A 19 11.46 8.33 -14.62
N ALA A 20 10.15 8.65 -14.62
CA ALA A 20 9.08 7.80 -15.12
C ALA A 20 8.50 8.24 -16.49
N LEU A 21 8.96 9.34 -17.08
CA LEU A 21 8.46 9.84 -18.36
C LEU A 21 9.58 9.94 -19.40
N SER A 22 9.81 8.85 -20.13
CA SER A 22 10.37 8.82 -21.49
C SER A 22 10.25 7.41 -22.08
N ILE A 23 9.04 6.96 -22.46
CA ILE A 23 8.87 5.76 -23.29
C ILE A 23 7.68 5.99 -24.25
N GLU A 24 8.00 6.30 -25.50
CA GLU A 24 7.22 5.89 -26.68
C GLU A 24 8.06 4.81 -27.37
N VAL A 25 7.57 3.56 -27.48
CA VAL A 25 7.90 2.67 -28.60
C VAL A 25 6.74 1.68 -28.80
N ASP A 26 6.41 1.50 -30.08
CA ASP A 26 5.45 0.61 -30.72
C ASP A 26 5.34 -0.83 -30.19
N ALA A 27 4.11 -1.32 -30.23
CA ALA A 27 3.76 -2.71 -30.04
C ALA A 27 3.93 -3.50 -31.36
N ALA A 28 4.80 -4.52 -31.37
CA ALA A 28 4.70 -5.61 -32.33
C ALA A 28 5.30 -6.93 -31.82
N GLN A 29 4.41 -7.93 -31.72
CA GLN A 29 4.59 -9.37 -31.94
C GLN A 29 5.45 -10.20 -30.97
N ARG A 30 4.71 -11.00 -30.18
CA ARG A 30 5.19 -12.14 -29.37
C ARG A 30 5.48 -13.35 -30.27
N ALA A 31 6.66 -13.93 -30.12
CA ALA A 31 6.90 -15.35 -30.38
C ALA A 31 7.34 -15.99 -29.06
N ALA A 32 6.71 -17.11 -28.69
CA ALA A 32 6.98 -17.83 -27.46
C ALA A 32 8.39 -18.46 -27.49
N PRO A 33 9.22 -18.32 -26.44
CA PRO A 33 10.46 -19.08 -26.36
C PRO A 33 10.21 -20.45 -25.75
N THR A 34 10.73 -21.45 -26.44
CA THR A 34 10.86 -22.84 -26.02
C THR A 34 11.72 -22.96 -24.76
N LEU A 35 11.21 -23.67 -23.75
CA LEU A 35 11.95 -24.07 -22.56
C LEU A 35 13.23 -24.81 -22.97
N ARG A 36 14.39 -24.22 -22.69
CA ARG A 36 15.67 -24.93 -22.64
C ARG A 36 16.18 -24.98 -21.20
N ALA A 37 16.70 -26.16 -20.87
CA ALA A 37 16.98 -26.66 -19.55
C ALA A 37 17.92 -25.79 -18.70
N SER A 38 17.65 -25.79 -17.40
CA SER A 38 18.49 -25.27 -16.32
C SER A 38 19.89 -25.87 -16.35
N PRO A 39 20.97 -25.08 -16.16
CA PRO A 39 22.26 -25.65 -15.83
C PRO A 39 22.27 -26.10 -14.37
N ASN A 40 22.67 -27.35 -14.19
CA ASN A 40 22.81 -28.09 -12.95
C ASN A 40 23.28 -27.27 -11.73
N ALA A 41 22.57 -27.52 -10.63
CA ALA A 41 23.12 -27.44 -9.29
C ALA A 41 24.34 -28.37 -9.18
N SER A 42 25.52 -27.78 -9.06
CA SER A 42 26.71 -28.44 -8.52
C SER A 42 27.18 -27.60 -7.34
N ALA A 43 27.02 -28.15 -6.15
CA ALA A 43 27.38 -27.50 -4.91
C ALA A 43 28.83 -27.81 -4.54
N VAL A 44 29.51 -26.75 -4.09
CA VAL A 44 30.68 -26.69 -3.19
C VAL A 44 32.06 -26.95 -3.80
N THR A 45 32.83 -25.86 -4.00
CA THR A 45 34.01 -25.48 -3.19
C THR A 45 34.70 -24.25 -3.81
N ASN A 46 34.15 -23.08 -3.51
CA ASN A 46 34.92 -21.85 -3.35
C ASN A 46 33.98 -20.95 -2.56
N ALA A 47 34.33 -20.60 -1.32
CA ALA A 47 33.78 -19.41 -0.71
C ALA A 47 34.28 -18.23 -1.57
N GLN A 48 33.64 -18.00 -2.72
CA GLN A 48 33.89 -16.83 -3.54
C GLN A 48 33.65 -15.64 -2.63
N ARG A 49 34.72 -14.91 -2.30
CA ARG A 49 34.64 -13.72 -1.47
C ARG A 49 33.57 -12.82 -2.09
N LEU A 50 32.45 -12.66 -1.40
CA LEU A 50 31.44 -11.70 -1.80
C LEU A 50 32.11 -10.33 -1.92
N ALA A 51 31.76 -9.57 -2.95
CA ALA A 51 32.23 -8.22 -3.10
C ALA A 51 31.77 -7.43 -1.87
N PRO A 52 32.67 -6.76 -1.13
CA PRO A 52 32.27 -5.98 0.02
C PRO A 52 31.38 -4.81 -0.43
N LEU A 53 30.49 -4.31 0.46
CA LEU A 53 29.62 -3.18 0.14
C LEU A 53 30.39 -1.95 -0.38
N ALA A 54 31.63 -1.75 0.10
CA ALA A 54 32.51 -0.69 -0.37
C ALA A 54 32.76 -0.74 -1.89
N THR A 55 32.79 -1.93 -2.50
CA THR A 55 32.89 -2.08 -3.96
C THR A 55 31.65 -1.53 -4.65
N PHE A 56 30.45 -1.76 -4.12
CA PHE A 56 29.23 -1.21 -4.69
C PHE A 56 29.17 0.31 -4.56
N TYR A 57 29.52 0.89 -3.40
CA TYR A 57 29.52 2.35 -3.23
C TYR A 57 30.48 3.08 -4.16
N ARG A 58 31.57 2.44 -4.58
CA ARG A 58 32.48 3.00 -5.60
C ARG A 58 31.82 3.17 -6.97
N LEU A 59 30.67 2.55 -7.26
CA LEU A 59 29.89 2.83 -8.47
C LEU A 59 29.35 4.27 -8.52
N LEU A 60 29.24 4.93 -7.37
CA LEU A 60 28.79 6.31 -7.23
C LEU A 60 29.97 7.30 -7.13
N ASP A 61 31.20 6.83 -7.31
CA ASP A 61 32.38 7.69 -7.28
C ASP A 61 32.40 8.61 -8.52
N LYS A 62 32.89 9.84 -8.32
CA LYS A 62 33.04 10.84 -9.40
C LYS A 62 34.21 10.50 -10.33
N ASP A 63 35.20 9.75 -9.85
CA ASP A 63 36.26 9.22 -10.71
C ASP A 63 35.74 8.00 -11.49
N GLU A 64 35.48 8.20 -12.77
CA GLU A 64 35.01 7.15 -13.67
C GLU A 64 35.94 5.93 -13.73
N LYS A 65 37.25 6.10 -13.51
CA LYS A 65 38.18 4.94 -13.47
C LYS A 65 37.91 4.06 -12.25
N VAL A 66 37.64 4.67 -11.10
CA VAL A 66 37.29 3.98 -9.85
C VAL A 66 35.95 3.25 -10.03
N ALA A 67 34.94 3.96 -10.54
CA ALA A 67 33.61 3.40 -10.74
C ALA A 67 33.58 2.26 -11.78
N ARG A 68 34.34 2.38 -12.88
CA ARG A 68 34.53 1.30 -13.85
C ARG A 68 35.28 0.10 -13.28
N ALA A 69 36.28 0.32 -12.43
CA ALA A 69 36.99 -0.77 -11.75
C ALA A 69 36.05 -1.54 -10.82
N ALA A 70 35.21 -0.83 -10.07
CA ALA A 70 34.19 -1.43 -9.22
C ALA A 70 33.18 -2.27 -10.01
N LEU A 71 32.65 -1.76 -11.13
CA LEU A 71 31.72 -2.55 -11.96
C LEU A 71 32.37 -3.81 -12.55
N ARG A 72 33.65 -3.74 -12.94
CA ARG A 72 34.40 -4.92 -13.39
C ARG A 72 34.54 -5.97 -12.28
N GLU A 73 34.87 -5.54 -11.06
CA GLU A 73 34.96 -6.44 -9.90
C GLU A 73 33.62 -7.12 -9.60
N ILE A 74 32.52 -6.36 -9.61
CA ILE A 74 31.16 -6.88 -9.42
C ILE A 74 30.79 -7.88 -10.52
N SER A 75 31.15 -7.58 -11.78
CA SER A 75 30.90 -8.49 -12.90
C SER A 75 31.71 -9.78 -12.81
N TRP A 76 32.97 -9.73 -12.35
CA TRP A 76 33.84 -10.91 -12.22
C TRP A 76 33.48 -11.79 -11.03
N THR A 77 32.94 -11.20 -9.97
CA THR A 77 32.53 -11.88 -8.73
C THR A 77 31.03 -12.06 -8.62
N TRP A 78 30.31 -11.93 -9.74
CA TRP A 78 28.86 -11.84 -9.79
C TRP A 78 28.17 -12.93 -8.99
N GLN A 79 27.22 -12.51 -8.15
CA GLN A 79 26.28 -13.39 -7.46
C GLN A 79 24.86 -12.88 -7.75
N PRO A 80 23.85 -13.77 -7.83
CA PRO A 80 22.46 -13.34 -8.03
C PRO A 80 21.99 -12.30 -7.00
N SER A 81 22.44 -12.39 -5.75
CA SER A 81 22.14 -11.45 -4.67
C SER A 81 22.63 -10.02 -4.91
N TYR A 82 23.55 -9.80 -5.86
CA TYR A 82 24.03 -8.46 -6.22
C TYR A 82 23.01 -7.69 -7.07
N ALA A 83 22.08 -8.38 -7.72
CA ALA A 83 21.05 -7.76 -8.54
C ALA A 83 20.23 -6.75 -7.73
N ALA A 84 19.82 -7.11 -6.51
CA ALA A 84 19.05 -6.23 -5.64
C ALA A 84 19.82 -4.94 -5.27
N ILE A 85 21.14 -5.01 -5.09
CA ILE A 85 21.98 -3.83 -4.82
C ILE A 85 22.10 -2.97 -6.08
N LEU A 86 22.47 -3.59 -7.21
CA LEU A 86 22.66 -2.87 -8.47
C LEU A 86 21.38 -2.17 -8.92
N ILE A 87 20.23 -2.85 -8.90
CA ILE A 87 18.94 -2.28 -9.30
C ILE A 87 18.60 -1.04 -8.46
N GLN A 88 18.85 -1.09 -7.15
CA GLN A 88 18.61 0.05 -6.26
C GLN A 88 19.57 1.23 -6.56
N MET A 89 20.80 0.97 -7.00
CA MET A 89 21.80 2.02 -7.23
C MET A 89 21.80 2.57 -8.66
N ILE A 90 21.24 1.85 -9.64
CA ILE A 90 21.46 2.12 -11.07
C ILE A 90 21.04 3.53 -11.49
N GLY A 91 19.96 4.05 -10.89
CA GLY A 91 19.47 5.40 -11.13
C GLY A 91 20.40 6.51 -10.62
N TRP A 92 21.33 6.20 -9.72
CA TRP A 92 22.27 7.13 -9.09
C TRP A 92 23.67 7.08 -9.72
N ILE A 93 23.94 6.14 -10.63
CA ILE A 93 25.20 6.08 -11.36
C ILE A 93 25.25 7.24 -12.37
N GLU A 94 26.07 8.25 -12.10
CA GLU A 94 26.15 9.46 -12.92
C GLU A 94 26.78 9.24 -14.32
N PRO A 95 27.90 8.51 -14.48
CA PRO A 95 28.48 8.32 -15.80
C PRO A 95 27.53 7.47 -16.65
N ARG A 96 26.87 8.10 -17.64
CA ARG A 96 25.83 7.45 -18.46
C ARG A 96 26.30 6.16 -19.11
N GLY A 97 27.55 6.11 -19.57
CA GLY A 97 28.16 4.90 -20.11
C GLY A 97 28.27 3.78 -19.08
N LEU A 98 28.68 4.11 -17.84
CA LEU A 98 28.74 3.15 -16.73
C LEU A 98 27.36 2.65 -16.31
N GLN A 99 26.35 3.54 -16.29
CA GLN A 99 24.96 3.15 -16.05
C GLN A 99 24.49 2.14 -17.11
N THR A 100 24.76 2.39 -18.40
CA THR A 100 24.47 1.45 -19.48
C THR A 100 25.21 0.12 -19.29
N ASP A 101 26.48 0.15 -18.90
CA ASP A 101 27.26 -1.07 -18.64
C ASP A 101 26.68 -1.89 -17.46
N ALA A 102 26.17 -1.21 -16.42
CA ALA A 102 25.51 -1.85 -15.28
C ALA A 102 24.16 -2.47 -15.68
N ILE A 103 23.37 -1.80 -16.52
CA ILE A 103 22.16 -2.37 -17.12
C ILE A 103 22.52 -3.62 -17.92
N ALA A 104 23.53 -3.51 -18.80
CA ALA A 104 23.97 -4.63 -19.62
C ALA A 104 24.47 -5.82 -18.77
N LEU A 105 25.03 -5.58 -17.58
CA LEU A 105 25.37 -6.64 -16.64
C LEU A 105 24.11 -7.37 -16.13
N LEU A 106 23.06 -6.63 -15.75
CA LEU A 106 21.78 -7.22 -15.34
C LEU A 106 21.12 -7.98 -16.51
N GLU A 107 21.18 -7.44 -17.72
CA GLU A 107 20.65 -8.08 -18.93
C GLU A 107 21.38 -9.39 -19.27
N ARG A 108 22.71 -9.41 -19.14
CA ARG A 108 23.51 -10.65 -19.28
C ARG A 108 23.16 -11.68 -18.20
N ALA A 109 22.99 -11.22 -16.95
CA ALA A 109 22.65 -12.10 -15.84
C ALA A 109 21.23 -12.69 -15.96
N SER A 110 20.30 -11.94 -16.55
CA SER A 110 18.90 -12.32 -16.68
C SER A 110 18.58 -13.05 -17.98
N GLY A 111 19.38 -12.85 -19.04
CA GLY A 111 19.04 -13.24 -20.41
C GLY A 111 17.90 -12.42 -21.02
N ARG A 112 17.59 -11.23 -20.46
CA ARG A 112 16.49 -10.35 -20.89
C ARG A 112 17.02 -8.95 -21.20
N THR A 113 16.35 -8.24 -22.10
CA THR A 113 16.58 -6.80 -22.34
C THR A 113 15.63 -6.00 -21.46
N PHE A 114 16.16 -5.04 -20.69
CA PHE A 114 15.40 -4.17 -19.81
C PHE A 114 15.44 -2.71 -20.27
N GLY A 115 16.55 -2.28 -20.90
CA GLY A 115 16.81 -0.85 -21.08
C GLY A 115 16.79 -0.11 -19.74
N LYS A 116 16.13 1.06 -19.68
CA LYS A 116 16.00 1.85 -18.44
C LYS A 116 14.75 1.51 -17.61
N ASP A 117 14.03 0.44 -17.96
CA ASP A 117 12.81 0.05 -17.25
C ASP A 117 13.15 -0.62 -15.90
N ALA A 118 13.12 0.19 -14.84
CA ALA A 118 13.35 -0.31 -13.49
C ALA A 118 12.28 -1.33 -13.05
N ASN A 119 11.03 -1.19 -13.49
CA ASN A 119 9.98 -2.14 -13.13
C ASN A 119 10.27 -3.52 -13.73
N ALA A 120 10.69 -3.58 -15.00
CA ALA A 120 11.09 -4.84 -15.64
C ALA A 120 12.28 -5.52 -14.92
N MET A 121 13.24 -4.73 -14.41
CA MET A 121 14.35 -5.25 -13.60
C MET A 121 13.88 -5.85 -12.27
N TYR A 122 12.98 -5.15 -11.56
CA TYR A 122 12.38 -5.65 -10.32
C TYR A 122 11.53 -6.91 -10.53
N GLU A 123 10.73 -6.95 -11.61
CA GLU A 123 9.96 -8.14 -12.00
C GLU A 123 10.85 -9.35 -12.21
N TRP A 124 12.00 -9.16 -12.87
CA TRP A 124 12.98 -10.23 -12.98
C TRP A 124 13.53 -10.63 -11.60
N LEU A 125 13.97 -9.68 -10.78
CA LEU A 125 14.51 -9.94 -9.44
C LEU A 125 13.54 -10.75 -8.55
N TRP A 126 12.25 -10.43 -8.62
CA TRP A 126 11.22 -11.07 -7.81
C TRP A 126 10.71 -12.39 -8.41
N SER A 127 11.09 -12.73 -9.65
CA SER A 127 10.70 -13.99 -10.29
C SER A 127 11.45 -15.23 -9.78
N PHE A 128 12.45 -15.03 -8.92
CA PHE A 128 13.23 -16.09 -8.28
C PHE A 128 13.70 -15.65 -6.87
N ASP A 129 14.36 -16.56 -6.15
CA ASP A 129 15.08 -16.23 -4.91
C ASP A 129 16.57 -16.02 -5.22
N PRO A 130 17.06 -14.76 -5.28
CA PRO A 130 18.47 -14.48 -5.56
C PRO A 130 19.38 -14.79 -4.36
N GLY A 131 18.83 -15.19 -3.22
CA GLY A 131 19.53 -15.12 -1.94
C GLY A 131 19.79 -13.67 -1.53
N HIS A 132 20.51 -13.47 -0.43
CA HIS A 132 20.75 -12.14 0.11
C HIS A 132 22.24 -11.93 0.34
N HIS A 133 22.73 -10.74 -0.04
CA HIS A 133 24.02 -10.29 0.46
C HIS A 133 23.92 -10.19 2.00
N PRO A 134 24.88 -10.72 2.78
CA PRO A 134 24.79 -10.76 4.25
C PRO A 134 24.64 -9.37 4.88
N ASP A 135 25.10 -8.34 4.16
CA ASP A 135 24.99 -6.93 4.56
C ASP A 135 23.94 -6.14 3.76
N TYR A 136 22.96 -6.80 3.12
CA TYR A 136 21.96 -6.09 2.30
C TYR A 136 21.16 -5.05 3.11
N SER A 137 20.80 -5.36 4.36
CA SER A 137 20.10 -4.39 5.23
C SER A 137 21.00 -3.18 5.54
N GLU A 138 22.30 -3.40 5.80
CA GLU A 138 23.26 -2.32 6.00
C GLU A 138 23.47 -1.50 4.72
N PHE A 139 23.40 -2.15 3.56
CA PHE A 139 23.37 -1.47 2.27
C PHE A 139 22.19 -0.50 2.20
N LEU A 140 20.95 -0.96 2.47
CA LEU A 140 19.77 -0.10 2.49
C LEU A 140 19.91 1.03 3.53
N ALA A 141 20.41 0.70 4.72
CA ALA A 141 20.59 1.65 5.82
C ALA A 141 21.52 2.80 5.44
N THR A 142 22.63 2.48 4.79
CA THR A 142 23.64 3.46 4.37
C THR A 142 23.24 4.19 3.10
N PHE A 143 22.78 3.47 2.07
CA PHE A 143 22.41 4.04 0.78
C PHE A 143 21.25 5.04 0.91
N PHE A 144 20.22 4.70 1.68
CA PHE A 144 19.08 5.58 1.85
C PHE A 144 19.32 6.70 2.89
N ALA A 145 20.35 6.60 3.74
CA ALA A 145 20.72 7.67 4.67
C ALA A 145 21.14 8.97 3.95
N ASP A 146 21.65 8.88 2.72
CA ASP A 146 21.97 10.05 1.90
C ASP A 146 20.72 10.85 1.49
N ILE A 147 19.57 10.18 1.39
CA ILE A 147 18.27 10.82 1.09
C ILE A 147 17.66 11.41 2.37
N ASP A 148 17.64 10.60 3.44
CA ASP A 148 17.17 10.95 4.77
C ASP A 148 17.96 10.15 5.81
N PRO A 149 18.81 10.79 6.65
CA PRO A 149 19.64 10.08 7.63
C PRO A 149 18.85 9.16 8.56
N ARG A 150 17.57 9.46 8.76
CA ARG A 150 16.65 8.70 9.62
C ARG A 150 16.25 7.34 9.03
N PHE A 151 16.44 7.11 7.73
CA PHE A 151 16.19 5.81 7.10
C PHE A 151 17.15 4.71 7.59
N ARG A 152 18.33 5.10 8.09
CA ARG A 152 19.26 4.17 8.73
C ARG A 152 18.60 3.40 9.88
N GLU A 153 17.71 4.06 10.63
CA GLU A 153 17.02 3.49 11.79
C GLU A 153 16.11 2.29 11.45
N TYR A 154 15.72 2.10 10.19
CA TYR A 154 14.87 0.98 9.77
C TYR A 154 15.66 -0.29 9.43
N PHE A 155 16.90 -0.15 8.98
CA PHE A 155 17.64 -1.23 8.30
C PHE A 155 19.01 -1.55 8.92
N ALA A 156 19.53 -0.68 9.79
CA ALA A 156 20.79 -0.91 10.49
C ALA A 156 20.68 -2.09 11.48
N ASP A 157 21.84 -2.65 11.85
CA ASP A 157 21.96 -3.71 12.85
C ASP A 157 21.20 -5.00 12.51
N ARG A 158 21.01 -5.27 11.21
CA ARG A 158 20.41 -6.50 10.67
C ARG A 158 19.08 -6.82 11.36
N PRO A 159 18.04 -5.98 11.15
CA PRO A 159 16.77 -6.14 11.83
C PRO A 159 16.10 -7.48 11.47
N LYS A 160 15.23 -7.98 12.36
CA LYS A 160 14.32 -9.09 12.01
C LYS A 160 13.38 -8.66 10.88
N THR A 161 13.05 -9.60 10.00
CA THR A 161 12.18 -9.35 8.84
C THR A 161 11.21 -10.50 8.62
N GLU A 162 9.95 -10.20 8.26
CA GLU A 162 8.98 -11.20 7.76
C GLU A 162 8.78 -11.11 6.24
N ILE A 163 9.37 -10.10 5.61
CA ILE A 163 9.33 -9.86 4.16
C ILE A 163 10.74 -9.81 3.60
N ARG A 164 10.87 -10.06 2.29
CA ARG A 164 12.11 -9.85 1.55
C ARG A 164 12.44 -8.37 1.49
N LEU A 165 13.64 -7.99 1.93
CA LEU A 165 14.09 -6.60 1.89
C LEU A 165 14.23 -6.07 0.45
N ASP A 166 14.49 -6.95 -0.53
CA ASP A 166 14.59 -6.57 -1.94
C ASP A 166 13.21 -6.31 -2.61
N GLU A 167 12.11 -6.60 -1.91
CA GLU A 167 10.76 -6.18 -2.29
C GLU A 167 10.39 -4.80 -1.72
N ILE A 168 11.26 -4.19 -0.90
CA ILE A 168 11.06 -2.84 -0.36
C ILE A 168 11.63 -1.82 -1.35
N ARG A 169 10.74 -0.94 -1.83
CA ARG A 169 11.10 0.14 -2.76
C ARG A 169 10.95 1.50 -2.09
N TRP A 170 11.87 2.42 -2.35
CA TRP A 170 11.72 3.81 -1.93
C TRP A 170 10.61 4.48 -2.75
N GLY A 171 9.63 5.08 -2.07
CA GLY A 171 8.45 5.70 -2.69
C GLY A 171 8.68 7.13 -3.18
N GLY A 172 9.92 7.64 -3.17
CA GLY A 172 10.25 8.98 -3.65
C GLY A 172 10.13 10.11 -2.61
N VAL A 173 9.88 9.80 -1.35
CA VAL A 173 9.74 10.79 -0.27
C VAL A 173 10.57 10.43 0.97
N ARG A 174 10.95 11.44 1.76
CA ARG A 174 11.60 11.28 3.06
C ARG A 174 10.65 10.66 4.10
N ARG A 175 11.17 10.28 5.28
CA ARG A 175 10.30 9.91 6.42
C ARG A 175 9.36 11.06 6.75
N ASP A 176 8.07 10.76 6.80
CA ASP A 176 6.97 11.74 6.93
C ASP A 176 6.98 12.85 5.86
N GLY A 177 7.59 12.59 4.70
CA GLY A 177 7.60 13.52 3.55
C GLY A 177 6.21 13.75 2.94
N ILE A 178 5.27 12.85 3.25
CA ILE A 178 3.83 13.06 3.14
C ILE A 178 3.31 13.18 4.58
N PRO A 179 3.15 14.41 5.11
CA PRO A 179 2.84 14.61 6.53
C PRO A 179 1.44 14.08 6.88
N PRO A 180 1.33 13.21 7.89
CA PRO A 180 0.03 12.81 8.43
C PRO A 180 -0.72 14.04 8.96
N LEU A 181 -2.02 14.12 8.69
CA LEU A 181 -2.89 15.08 9.35
C LEU A 181 -3.09 14.63 10.80
N LYS A 182 -2.68 15.44 11.77
CA LYS A 182 -2.85 15.13 13.20
C LYS A 182 -3.96 16.00 13.78
N ASN A 183 -5.01 15.38 14.33
CA ASN A 183 -6.19 16.04 14.90
C ASN A 183 -6.68 17.20 14.02
N PRO A 184 -6.94 16.95 12.73
CA PRO A 184 -7.24 18.02 11.80
C PRO A 184 -8.53 18.74 12.17
N LYS A 185 -8.65 20.00 11.76
CA LYS A 185 -9.87 20.78 11.97
C LYS A 185 -11.05 20.11 11.27
N MET A 186 -12.09 19.84 12.05
CA MET A 186 -13.35 19.31 11.56
C MET A 186 -14.41 20.41 11.54
N ILE A 187 -15.24 20.45 10.50
CA ILE A 187 -16.34 21.41 10.32
C ILE A 187 -17.67 20.67 10.18
N ARG A 188 -18.80 21.37 10.33
CA ARG A 188 -20.12 20.76 10.10
C ARG A 188 -20.36 20.46 8.64
N ALA A 189 -21.20 19.47 8.35
CA ALA A 189 -21.63 19.14 7.00
C ALA A 189 -22.20 20.33 6.21
N SER A 190 -22.94 21.23 6.86
CA SER A 190 -23.50 22.44 6.26
C SER A 190 -22.45 23.49 5.87
N GLU A 191 -21.26 23.44 6.49
CA GLU A 191 -20.15 24.36 6.24
C GLU A 191 -19.20 23.83 5.16
N ALA A 192 -19.31 22.55 4.79
CA ALA A 192 -18.47 21.88 3.79
C ALA A 192 -18.90 22.20 2.35
N THR A 193 -19.00 23.49 2.00
CA THR A 193 -19.41 23.98 0.67
C THR A 193 -18.40 23.69 -0.44
N TYR A 194 -17.22 23.20 -0.10
CA TYR A 194 -16.17 22.84 -1.06
C TYR A 194 -16.33 21.42 -1.63
N LEU A 195 -17.24 20.61 -1.08
CA LEU A 195 -17.54 19.25 -1.53
C LEU A 195 -18.81 19.23 -2.36
N GLU A 196 -18.67 18.79 -3.60
CA GLU A 196 -19.82 18.49 -4.46
C GLU A 196 -20.42 17.13 -4.06
N ASP A 197 -21.74 17.00 -4.10
CA ASP A 197 -22.35 15.93 -4.87
C ASP A 197 -21.75 14.50 -4.78
N ASP A 198 -20.95 14.26 -5.80
CA ASP A 198 -20.33 13.02 -6.25
C ASP A 198 -18.92 12.80 -5.67
N ASN A 199 -18.37 13.78 -4.95
CA ASN A 199 -17.03 13.67 -4.39
C ASN A 199 -16.97 12.50 -3.41
N VAL A 200 -15.88 11.74 -3.45
CA VAL A 200 -15.74 10.53 -2.63
C VAL A 200 -15.27 10.89 -1.23
N VAL A 201 -15.93 10.31 -0.22
CA VAL A 201 -15.56 10.43 1.19
C VAL A 201 -15.38 9.06 1.82
N PHE A 202 -14.51 9.00 2.83
CA PHE A 202 -14.41 7.89 3.76
C PHE A 202 -15.18 8.24 5.03
N GLY A 203 -16.30 7.57 5.23
CA GLY A 203 -17.17 7.71 6.39
C GLY A 203 -16.74 6.80 7.54
N VAL A 204 -16.62 7.37 8.74
CA VAL A 204 -16.31 6.65 9.98
C VAL A 204 -17.34 7.06 11.03
N ALA A 205 -17.96 6.08 11.69
CA ALA A 205 -18.96 6.33 12.73
C ALA A 205 -18.67 5.42 13.92
N ILE A 206 -18.17 5.98 15.02
CA ILE A 206 -17.72 5.20 16.20
C ILE A 206 -18.30 5.84 17.45
N ASN A 207 -19.03 5.07 18.26
CA ASN A 207 -19.63 5.53 19.51
C ASN A 207 -20.44 6.84 19.36
N GLY A 208 -21.15 7.01 18.24
CA GLY A 208 -21.93 8.20 17.93
C GLY A 208 -21.14 9.40 17.37
N ASP A 209 -19.80 9.33 17.32
CA ASP A 209 -18.96 10.31 16.63
C ASP A 209 -18.85 9.94 15.15
N VAL A 210 -19.46 10.76 14.29
CA VAL A 210 -19.61 10.50 12.85
C VAL A 210 -18.81 11.53 12.05
N ARG A 211 -17.87 11.02 11.24
CA ARG A 211 -16.89 11.81 10.50
C ARG A 211 -16.82 11.42 9.03
N ALA A 212 -16.55 12.40 8.20
CA ALA A 212 -16.24 12.24 6.78
C ALA A 212 -14.84 12.78 6.47
N TYR A 213 -14.03 11.96 5.82
CA TYR A 213 -12.71 12.34 5.32
C TYR A 213 -12.71 12.31 3.79
N PRO A 214 -12.65 13.46 3.10
CA PRO A 214 -12.67 13.48 1.64
C PRO A 214 -11.44 12.80 1.03
N LYS A 215 -11.67 11.93 0.04
CA LYS A 215 -10.61 11.26 -0.72
C LYS A 215 -9.67 12.27 -1.36
N ARG A 216 -10.19 13.37 -1.91
CA ARG A 216 -9.41 14.47 -2.48
C ARG A 216 -8.40 15.14 -1.54
N ILE A 217 -8.60 15.05 -0.22
CA ILE A 217 -7.61 15.51 0.77
C ILE A 217 -6.68 14.36 1.16
N LEU A 218 -7.23 13.19 1.50
CA LEU A 218 -6.42 12.05 1.90
C LEU A 218 -5.53 11.51 0.78
N ALA A 219 -5.84 11.72 -0.50
CA ALA A 219 -4.96 11.35 -1.60
C ALA A 219 -3.64 12.15 -1.63
N TRP A 220 -3.57 13.30 -0.93
CA TRP A 220 -2.32 14.05 -0.74
C TRP A 220 -1.64 13.80 0.60
N HIS A 221 -2.41 13.41 1.63
CA HIS A 221 -1.92 13.27 3.00
C HIS A 221 -1.73 11.83 3.46
N GLU A 222 -2.51 10.92 2.88
CA GLU A 222 -2.42 9.46 2.99
C GLU A 222 -2.52 8.89 4.41
N MET A 223 -2.60 9.72 5.44
CA MET A 223 -2.74 9.34 6.83
C MET A 223 -3.40 10.47 7.61
N VAL A 224 -4.40 10.12 8.41
CA VAL A 224 -5.01 10.98 9.42
C VAL A 224 -4.91 10.28 10.77
N LYS A 225 -4.40 10.98 11.78
CA LYS A 225 -4.39 10.56 13.18
C LYS A 225 -5.44 11.39 13.90
N ASP A 226 -6.45 10.75 14.46
CA ASP A 226 -7.61 11.44 14.99
C ASP A 226 -8.22 10.70 16.18
N LYS A 227 -8.88 11.45 17.06
CA LYS A 227 -9.61 10.92 18.19
C LYS A 227 -11.09 10.86 17.88
N ILE A 228 -11.63 9.67 17.59
CA ILE A 228 -13.02 9.47 17.16
C ILE A 228 -13.73 8.59 18.18
N GLY A 229 -14.85 9.06 18.72
CA GLY A 229 -15.64 8.26 19.66
C GLY A 229 -14.87 7.82 20.92
N GLY A 230 -13.86 8.61 21.32
CA GLY A 230 -12.99 8.34 22.46
C GLY A 230 -11.74 7.49 22.15
N LEU A 231 -11.58 6.96 20.94
CA LEU A 231 -10.46 6.11 20.54
C LEU A 231 -9.41 6.91 19.75
N GLU A 232 -8.12 6.62 19.97
CA GLU A 232 -7.00 7.15 19.19
C GLU A 232 -6.80 6.29 17.92
N LEU A 233 -7.25 6.82 16.78
CA LEU A 233 -7.34 6.08 15.53
C LEU A 233 -6.45 6.66 14.45
N ASN A 234 -5.90 5.77 13.63
CA ASN A 234 -5.20 6.16 12.42
C ASN A 234 -5.99 5.67 11.21
N GLY A 235 -6.50 6.62 10.41
CA GLY A 235 -7.00 6.36 9.07
C GLY A 235 -5.82 6.40 8.09
N VAL A 236 -5.48 5.26 7.49
CA VAL A 236 -4.35 5.13 6.57
C VAL A 236 -4.88 4.90 5.17
N TYR A 237 -4.65 5.87 4.29
CA TYR A 237 -5.07 5.81 2.89
C TYR A 237 -3.85 5.59 1.99
N CYS A 238 -3.72 4.39 1.45
CA CYS A 238 -2.75 4.12 0.40
C CYS A 238 -3.33 4.53 -0.96
N THR A 239 -2.96 5.72 -1.44
CA THR A 239 -3.45 6.30 -2.70
C THR A 239 -3.23 5.38 -3.89
N LEU A 240 -2.05 4.73 -3.94
CA LEU A 240 -1.68 3.81 -5.02
C LEU A 240 -2.56 2.54 -5.03
N CYS A 241 -3.00 2.07 -3.87
CA CYS A 241 -3.78 0.84 -3.75
C CYS A 241 -5.28 1.09 -3.54
N GLY A 242 -5.75 2.34 -3.59
CA GLY A 242 -7.16 2.69 -3.36
C GLY A 242 -7.70 2.21 -2.01
N SER A 243 -6.84 2.03 -1.01
CA SER A 243 -7.18 1.36 0.25
C SER A 243 -7.18 2.32 1.43
N MET A 244 -8.33 2.54 2.05
CA MET A 244 -8.47 3.26 3.32
C MET A 244 -8.72 2.26 4.45
N ILE A 245 -7.85 2.22 5.45
CA ILE A 245 -7.98 1.34 6.60
C ILE A 245 -7.93 2.18 7.87
N VAL A 246 -8.91 1.97 8.76
CA VAL A 246 -8.95 2.61 10.07
C VAL A 246 -8.39 1.63 11.10
N TYR A 247 -7.33 2.02 11.78
CA TYR A 247 -6.68 1.24 12.83
C TYR A 247 -6.93 1.85 14.20
N ASP A 248 -7.32 1.02 15.16
CA ASP A 248 -7.03 1.26 16.56
C ASP A 248 -5.54 0.95 16.78
N THR A 249 -4.80 1.99 17.20
CA THR A 249 -3.35 1.95 17.34
C THR A 249 -2.89 1.57 18.74
N THR A 250 -3.84 1.23 19.63
CA THR A 250 -3.53 0.73 20.96
C THR A 250 -3.63 -0.79 20.99
N VAL A 251 -2.51 -1.46 21.30
CA VAL A 251 -2.47 -2.92 21.45
C VAL A 251 -1.99 -3.27 22.84
N ASN A 252 -2.77 -4.06 23.58
CA ASN A 252 -2.45 -4.46 24.96
C ASN A 252 -2.10 -3.28 25.90
N GLY A 253 -2.79 -2.14 25.73
CA GLY A 253 -2.55 -0.91 26.50
C GLY A 253 -1.36 -0.06 26.04
N VAL A 254 -0.62 -0.48 25.02
CA VAL A 254 0.48 0.29 24.43
C VAL A 254 -0.02 1.03 23.20
N HIS A 255 0.05 2.36 23.22
CA HIS A 255 -0.21 3.18 22.04
C HIS A 255 1.00 3.19 21.11
N HIS A 256 0.81 2.72 19.88
CA HIS A 256 1.81 2.80 18.83
C HIS A 256 1.62 4.08 18.03
N GLU A 257 2.51 5.07 18.21
CA GLU A 257 2.50 6.25 17.34
C GLU A 257 3.03 5.86 15.96
N ILE A 258 2.12 5.71 14.99
CA ILE A 258 2.45 5.29 13.62
C ILE A 258 2.65 6.50 12.70
N GLY A 259 3.68 6.50 11.85
CA GLY A 259 3.95 7.51 10.81
C GLY A 259 4.13 6.92 9.41
N THR A 260 4.49 7.77 8.42
CA THR A 260 4.73 7.35 7.03
C THR A 260 6.22 7.10 6.79
N SER A 261 6.61 5.88 6.41
CA SER A 261 8.03 5.51 6.32
C SER A 261 8.77 6.11 5.12
N GLY A 262 8.07 6.38 4.02
CA GLY A 262 8.67 6.72 2.71
C GLY A 262 8.99 5.50 1.85
N PHE A 263 8.73 4.28 2.34
CA PHE A 263 8.93 3.02 1.62
C PHE A 263 7.62 2.33 1.27
N LEU A 264 7.69 1.50 0.25
CA LEU A 264 6.62 0.67 -0.26
C LEU A 264 7.02 -0.79 -0.19
N TYR A 265 6.07 -1.67 0.09
CA TYR A 265 6.17 -3.12 -0.09
C TYR A 265 5.03 -3.55 -0.99
N ARG A 266 5.35 -4.11 -2.17
CA ARG A 266 4.37 -4.46 -3.22
C ARG A 266 3.43 -3.29 -3.55
N SER A 267 4.01 -2.12 -3.76
CA SER A 267 3.32 -0.84 -4.04
C SER A 267 2.41 -0.32 -2.93
N ASN A 268 2.24 -1.08 -1.86
CA ASN A 268 1.51 -0.67 -0.68
C ASN A 268 2.47 0.06 0.28
N LYS A 269 1.98 1.11 0.94
CA LYS A 269 2.80 1.89 1.87
C LYS A 269 3.25 1.03 3.06
N LEU A 270 4.53 1.15 3.43
CA LEU A 270 5.00 0.77 4.75
C LEU A 270 4.82 1.95 5.73
N MET A 271 4.21 1.67 6.87
CA MET A 271 4.17 2.61 8.00
C MET A 271 5.38 2.37 8.90
N TYR A 272 5.65 3.27 9.85
CA TYR A 272 6.65 3.02 10.88
C TYR A 272 6.12 3.38 12.27
N ASP A 273 6.62 2.67 13.29
CA ASP A 273 6.34 2.99 14.70
C ASP A 273 7.43 3.94 15.25
N HIS A 274 7.01 5.05 15.86
CA HIS A 274 7.93 6.08 16.33
C HIS A 274 8.82 5.62 17.47
N ALA A 275 8.40 4.70 18.34
CA ALA A 275 9.21 4.26 19.46
C ALA A 275 10.31 3.29 19.00
N THR A 276 9.92 2.26 18.26
CA THR A 276 10.77 1.10 17.91
C THR A 276 11.40 1.20 16.52
N LYS A 277 10.93 2.12 15.68
CA LYS A 277 11.30 2.24 14.26
C LYS A 277 10.99 1.00 13.44
N SER A 278 10.18 0.08 13.96
CA SER A 278 9.69 -1.07 13.20
C SER A 278 8.84 -0.57 12.04
N LEU A 279 9.00 -1.16 10.86
CA LEU A 279 8.13 -0.95 9.71
C LEU A 279 6.93 -1.89 9.80
N TRP A 280 5.75 -1.38 9.44
CA TRP A 280 4.48 -2.11 9.49
C TRP A 280 3.84 -2.16 8.12
N SER A 281 3.27 -3.30 7.76
CA SER A 281 2.47 -3.44 6.55
C SER A 281 1.10 -2.78 6.74
N THR A 282 0.75 -1.82 5.89
CA THR A 282 -0.54 -1.09 5.99
C THR A 282 -1.72 -2.04 5.80
N LEU A 283 -1.62 -3.04 4.91
CA LEU A 283 -2.75 -3.92 4.61
C LEU A 283 -3.00 -4.98 5.69
N SER A 284 -1.94 -5.46 6.35
CA SER A 284 -2.04 -6.48 7.40
C SER A 284 -2.19 -5.87 8.80
N GLY A 285 -1.59 -4.71 9.05
CA GLY A 285 -1.51 -4.08 10.36
C GLY A 285 -0.49 -4.75 11.29
N THR A 286 0.50 -5.47 10.76
CA THR A 286 1.56 -6.15 11.54
C THR A 286 2.95 -5.56 11.26
N PRO A 287 3.89 -5.65 12.21
CA PRO A 287 5.30 -5.34 11.98
C PRO A 287 5.92 -6.33 10.99
N VAL A 288 6.71 -5.83 10.04
CA VAL A 288 7.35 -6.64 8.99
C VAL A 288 8.86 -6.47 8.91
N VAL A 289 9.42 -5.38 9.48
CA VAL A 289 10.85 -5.15 9.65
C VAL A 289 11.08 -4.48 11.00
N GLY A 290 12.08 -4.91 11.76
CA GLY A 290 12.51 -4.25 13.00
C GLY A 290 12.15 -5.02 14.28
N PRO A 291 12.34 -4.39 15.46
CA PRO A 291 12.28 -5.08 16.75
C PRO A 291 10.94 -5.75 17.10
N LEU A 292 9.82 -5.22 16.57
CA LEU A 292 8.48 -5.75 16.86
C LEU A 292 8.10 -6.99 16.03
N VAL A 293 8.92 -7.37 15.04
CA VAL A 293 8.69 -8.58 14.23
C VAL A 293 8.68 -9.84 15.10
N GLY A 294 7.70 -10.73 14.87
CA GLY A 294 7.54 -11.97 15.61
C GLY A 294 7.00 -11.83 17.04
N GLN A 295 6.57 -10.64 17.45
CA GLN A 295 5.99 -10.42 18.80
C GLN A 295 4.48 -10.71 18.90
N GLY A 296 3.84 -11.16 17.81
CA GLY A 296 2.40 -11.43 17.78
C GLY A 296 1.53 -10.17 17.89
N ILE A 297 2.07 -9.01 17.54
CA ILE A 297 1.37 -7.71 17.61
C ILE A 297 0.67 -7.44 16.27
N LYS A 298 -0.59 -7.01 16.34
CA LYS A 298 -1.40 -6.63 15.20
C LYS A 298 -2.35 -5.48 15.56
N LEU A 299 -2.38 -4.45 14.73
CA LEU A 299 -3.33 -3.35 14.88
C LEU A 299 -4.75 -3.83 14.56
N LYS A 300 -5.72 -3.46 15.39
CA LYS A 300 -7.12 -3.81 15.18
C LYS A 300 -7.70 -2.91 14.09
N THR A 301 -8.24 -3.51 13.04
CA THR A 301 -8.98 -2.77 12.01
C THR A 301 -10.41 -2.53 12.42
N LEU A 302 -10.90 -1.34 12.09
CA LEU A 302 -12.29 -0.93 12.21
C LEU A 302 -12.94 -0.82 10.82
N TYR A 303 -14.26 -0.71 10.80
CA TYR A 303 -15.00 -0.50 9.56
C TYR A 303 -14.86 0.94 9.06
N VAL A 304 -14.93 1.10 7.74
CA VAL A 304 -14.98 2.38 7.05
C VAL A 304 -15.90 2.24 5.85
N VAL A 305 -16.61 3.29 5.51
CA VAL A 305 -17.51 3.33 4.34
C VAL A 305 -16.92 4.25 3.29
N THR A 306 -16.62 3.72 2.10
CA THR A 306 -16.33 4.54 0.92
C THR A 306 -17.64 4.82 0.19
N THR A 307 -18.01 6.09 0.07
CA THR A 307 -19.28 6.53 -0.53
C THR A 307 -19.16 7.94 -1.10
N THR A 308 -20.21 8.45 -1.74
CA THR A 308 -20.26 9.85 -2.18
C THR A 308 -20.61 10.77 -1.02
N TRP A 309 -20.20 12.03 -1.12
CA TRP A 309 -20.52 13.05 -0.13
C TRP A 309 -22.03 13.22 0.05
N LYS A 310 -22.78 13.25 -1.05
CA LYS A 310 -24.25 13.32 -1.02
C LYS A 310 -24.87 12.22 -0.17
N GLU A 311 -24.47 10.97 -0.40
CA GLU A 311 -25.06 9.83 0.30
C GLU A 311 -24.66 9.79 1.77
N TRP A 312 -23.40 10.09 2.08
CA TRP A 312 -22.95 10.18 3.47
C TRP A 312 -23.69 11.29 4.23
N ARG A 313 -23.76 12.50 3.67
CA ARG A 313 -24.46 13.65 4.26
C ARG A 313 -25.95 13.38 4.45
N ARG A 314 -26.60 12.69 3.50
CA ARG A 314 -28.02 12.32 3.58
C ARG A 314 -28.30 11.43 4.79
N ARG A 315 -27.47 10.40 5.01
CA ARG A 315 -27.59 9.48 6.16
C ARG A 315 -27.16 10.13 7.48
N HIS A 316 -26.16 11.00 7.41
CA HIS A 316 -25.50 11.61 8.57
C HIS A 316 -25.47 13.13 8.46
N PRO A 317 -26.62 13.83 8.53
CA PRO A 317 -26.69 15.28 8.31
C PRO A 317 -25.88 16.09 9.34
N ASN A 318 -25.62 15.50 10.51
CA ASN A 318 -24.84 16.10 11.59
C ASN A 318 -23.36 15.67 11.57
N THR A 319 -22.89 14.94 10.54
CA THR A 319 -21.49 14.51 10.43
C THR A 319 -20.56 15.71 10.49
N LEU A 320 -19.40 15.48 11.11
CA LEU A 320 -18.26 16.37 10.95
C LEU A 320 -17.48 15.98 9.70
N VAL A 321 -16.83 16.95 9.07
CA VAL A 321 -16.08 16.79 7.82
C VAL A 321 -14.73 17.43 7.98
N LEU A 322 -13.67 16.77 7.50
CA LEU A 322 -12.33 17.34 7.45
C LEU A 322 -12.34 18.70 6.73
N SER A 323 -11.71 19.74 7.28
CA SER A 323 -11.60 21.05 6.66
C SER A 323 -10.50 21.10 5.59
N LEU A 324 -10.58 22.08 4.67
CA LEU A 324 -9.46 22.47 3.79
C LEU A 324 -8.30 23.12 4.56
N ASP A 325 -8.57 23.60 5.79
CA ASP A 325 -7.59 24.14 6.72
C ASP A 325 -6.72 23.02 7.32
N THR A 326 -5.93 22.42 6.46
CA THR A 326 -5.05 21.28 6.74
C THR A 326 -3.68 21.72 7.24
N GLY A 327 -3.37 23.02 7.21
CA GLY A 327 -2.02 23.55 7.40
C GLY A 327 -1.09 23.36 6.19
N HIS A 328 -1.60 22.87 5.05
CA HIS A 328 -0.82 22.60 3.84
C HIS A 328 -1.43 23.25 2.59
N ARG A 329 -0.56 23.72 1.69
CA ARG A 329 -0.96 24.24 0.37
C ARG A 329 -0.87 23.13 -0.67
N ARG A 330 -2.02 22.55 -1.02
CA ARG A 330 -2.18 21.52 -2.06
C ARG A 330 -3.38 21.86 -2.94
N ASP A 331 -3.39 21.31 -4.14
CA ASP A 331 -4.57 21.32 -4.99
C ASP A 331 -5.51 20.19 -4.55
N TYR A 332 -6.42 20.51 -3.64
CA TYR A 332 -7.42 19.57 -3.20
C TYR A 332 -8.54 19.39 -4.21
N GLY A 333 -8.44 19.71 -5.50
CA GLY A 333 -9.46 19.36 -6.50
C GLY A 333 -9.75 17.84 -6.55
N GLU A 334 -11.01 17.44 -6.74
CA GLU A 334 -11.35 16.01 -6.94
C GLU A 334 -10.57 15.47 -8.16
N GLY A 335 -9.97 14.28 -8.02
CA GLY A 335 -9.13 13.68 -9.06
C GLY A 335 -7.81 14.40 -9.37
N SER A 336 -7.44 15.47 -8.64
CA SER A 336 -6.19 16.22 -8.90
C SER A 336 -4.97 15.48 -8.40
N ALA A 337 -5.08 14.82 -7.24
CA ALA A 337 -4.04 13.96 -6.71
C ALA A 337 -3.82 12.74 -7.62
N TYR A 338 -2.58 12.54 -8.08
CA TYR A 338 -2.19 11.38 -8.90
C TYR A 338 -3.03 11.18 -10.17
N ARG A 339 -3.52 12.27 -10.80
CA ARG A 339 -4.42 12.24 -11.96
C ARG A 339 -3.96 11.30 -13.09
N GLU A 340 -2.70 11.41 -13.50
CA GLU A 340 -2.12 10.58 -14.57
C GLU A 340 -2.10 9.10 -14.22
N TYR A 341 -1.82 8.79 -12.94
CA TYR A 341 -1.83 7.42 -12.45
C TYR A 341 -3.25 6.84 -12.51
N PHE A 342 -4.25 7.54 -11.99
CA PHE A 342 -5.63 7.04 -12.01
C PHE A 342 -6.25 6.99 -13.41
N GLY A 343 -5.72 7.76 -14.38
CA GLY A 343 -6.19 7.75 -15.76
C GLY A 343 -5.85 6.49 -16.57
N THR A 344 -5.06 5.56 -16.03
CA THR A 344 -4.70 4.29 -16.71
C THR A 344 -4.76 3.11 -15.74
N ASP A 345 -4.78 1.87 -16.25
CA ASP A 345 -4.66 0.66 -15.40
C ASP A 345 -3.19 0.34 -15.02
N ARG A 346 -2.22 1.11 -15.52
CA ARG A 346 -0.78 0.86 -15.29
C ARG A 346 -0.39 1.14 -13.85
N LEU A 347 0.53 0.34 -13.33
CA LEU A 347 1.09 0.50 -11.99
C LEU A 347 2.26 1.49 -12.00
N MET A 348 2.33 2.39 -11.01
CA MET A 348 3.46 3.31 -10.84
C MET A 348 4.68 2.56 -10.29
N PHE A 349 4.44 1.76 -9.25
CA PHE A 349 5.35 0.75 -8.74
C PHE A 349 4.73 -0.60 -9.06
N ASN A 350 5.49 -1.50 -9.69
CA ASN A 350 5.02 -2.85 -9.99
C ASN A 350 5.05 -3.76 -8.75
N VAL A 351 4.42 -4.92 -8.88
CA VAL A 351 4.34 -5.95 -7.85
C VAL A 351 4.90 -7.27 -8.39
N PRO A 352 5.35 -8.20 -7.53
CA PRO A 352 5.91 -9.48 -7.99
C PRO A 352 5.00 -10.29 -8.91
N LYS A 353 3.68 -10.19 -8.69
CA LYS A 353 2.68 -10.89 -9.48
C LYS A 353 1.38 -10.10 -9.54
N VAL A 354 0.86 -9.96 -10.75
CA VAL A 354 -0.49 -9.47 -11.04
C VAL A 354 -1.42 -10.64 -11.32
N ASP A 355 -2.72 -10.40 -11.21
CA ASP A 355 -3.76 -11.40 -11.46
C ASP A 355 -4.78 -10.82 -12.44
N ASP A 356 -5.05 -11.55 -13.51
CA ASP A 356 -5.84 -11.12 -14.66
C ASP A 356 -7.34 -11.41 -14.51
N ARG A 357 -7.79 -11.93 -13.36
CA ARG A 357 -9.22 -12.16 -13.11
C ARG A 357 -10.02 -10.86 -13.04
N LEU A 358 -9.37 -9.73 -12.77
CA LEU A 358 -9.88 -8.35 -12.82
C LEU A 358 -8.79 -7.38 -13.33
N LEU A 359 -9.19 -6.18 -13.76
CA LEU A 359 -8.23 -5.10 -14.02
C LEU A 359 -7.44 -4.76 -12.76
N ASN A 360 -6.21 -4.25 -12.91
CA ASN A 360 -5.35 -3.97 -11.76
C ASN A 360 -6.06 -3.04 -10.76
N LYS A 361 -6.67 -1.96 -11.26
CA LYS A 361 -7.37 -0.95 -10.45
C LYS A 361 -8.86 -1.18 -10.33
N ALA A 362 -9.36 -2.38 -10.65
CA ALA A 362 -10.72 -2.74 -10.28
C ALA A 362 -10.88 -2.66 -8.76
N GLU A 363 -11.96 -2.02 -8.30
CA GLU A 363 -12.24 -1.92 -6.88
C GLU A 363 -12.83 -3.23 -6.36
N VAL A 364 -12.30 -3.70 -5.24
CA VAL A 364 -12.84 -4.85 -4.50
C VAL A 364 -13.19 -4.43 -3.08
N LEU A 365 -14.20 -5.05 -2.51
CA LEU A 365 -14.41 -5.07 -1.07
C LEU A 365 -13.52 -6.15 -0.47
N ALA A 366 -12.56 -5.73 0.34
CA ALA A 366 -11.58 -6.58 0.99
C ALA A 366 -12.03 -6.91 2.41
N LEU A 367 -12.10 -8.21 2.72
CA LEU A 367 -12.46 -8.74 4.03
C LEU A 367 -11.34 -9.63 4.56
N ARG A 368 -11.09 -9.50 5.86
CA ARG A 368 -10.14 -10.33 6.61
C ARG A 368 -10.82 -10.90 7.83
N SER A 369 -10.67 -12.20 8.06
CA SER A 369 -11.13 -12.81 9.31
C SER A 369 -9.97 -12.96 10.29
N SER A 370 -10.17 -12.55 11.53
CA SER A 370 -9.22 -12.81 12.62
C SER A 370 -9.18 -14.28 13.00
N GLY A 371 -10.31 -14.99 12.87
CA GLY A 371 -10.44 -16.42 13.21
C GLY A 371 -9.96 -17.37 12.11
N SER A 372 -9.68 -16.87 10.90
CA SER A 372 -9.18 -17.67 9.78
C SER A 372 -8.23 -16.83 8.92
N PRO A 373 -7.04 -16.49 9.45
CA PRO A 373 -6.11 -15.55 8.81
C PRO A 373 -5.55 -16.03 7.47
N GLU A 374 -5.62 -17.33 7.18
CA GLU A 374 -5.24 -17.91 5.88
C GLU A 374 -6.33 -17.76 4.82
N GLU A 375 -7.57 -17.48 5.23
CA GLU A 375 -8.70 -17.29 4.32
C GLU A 375 -8.96 -15.79 4.13
N GLN A 376 -8.54 -15.28 2.96
CA GLN A 376 -8.77 -13.89 2.58
C GLN A 376 -9.77 -13.81 1.43
N LEU A 377 -10.61 -12.77 1.47
CA LEU A 377 -11.68 -12.59 0.50
C LEU A 377 -11.63 -11.20 -0.12
N ALA A 378 -11.72 -11.18 -1.45
CA ALA A 378 -12.06 -10.02 -2.24
C ALA A 378 -13.39 -10.27 -2.96
N ILE A 379 -14.27 -9.26 -2.94
CA ILE A 379 -15.52 -9.27 -3.69
C ILE A 379 -15.50 -8.08 -4.65
N ASP A 380 -15.68 -8.31 -5.95
CA ASP A 380 -15.75 -7.25 -6.96
C ASP A 380 -16.83 -6.22 -6.60
N ALA A 381 -16.45 -4.94 -6.60
CA ALA A 381 -17.38 -3.83 -6.42
C ALA A 381 -18.54 -3.85 -7.43
N ALA A 382 -18.24 -4.20 -8.68
CA ALA A 382 -19.22 -4.22 -9.75
C ALA A 382 -20.24 -5.37 -9.59
N PHE A 383 -19.80 -6.50 -9.03
CA PHE A 383 -20.68 -7.59 -8.61
C PHE A 383 -21.61 -7.14 -7.49
N LEU A 384 -21.06 -6.55 -6.43
CA LEU A 384 -21.84 -6.07 -5.28
C LEU A 384 -22.86 -4.99 -5.65
N ALA A 385 -22.55 -4.12 -6.62
CA ALA A 385 -23.50 -3.13 -7.13
C ALA A 385 -24.74 -3.75 -7.80
N LYS A 386 -24.60 -4.97 -8.35
CA LYS A 386 -25.71 -5.75 -8.95
C LYS A 386 -26.35 -6.73 -7.96
N THR A 387 -25.75 -6.92 -6.79
CA THR A 387 -26.22 -7.82 -5.73
C THR A 387 -26.29 -7.07 -4.40
N PRO A 388 -27.33 -6.22 -4.21
CA PRO A 388 -27.41 -5.31 -3.05
C PRO A 388 -27.45 -6.02 -1.69
N VAL A 389 -27.87 -7.28 -1.66
CA VAL A 389 -27.83 -8.13 -0.47
C VAL A 389 -27.06 -9.40 -0.85
N TYR A 390 -25.83 -9.52 -0.36
CA TYR A 390 -24.95 -10.64 -0.66
C TYR A 390 -24.54 -11.37 0.62
N HIS A 391 -24.71 -12.69 0.66
CA HIS A 391 -24.32 -13.52 1.80
C HIS A 391 -23.13 -14.39 1.43
N ASP A 392 -22.18 -14.54 2.35
CA ASP A 392 -21.03 -15.42 2.19
C ASP A 392 -20.39 -15.70 3.57
N ARG A 393 -19.26 -16.40 3.59
CA ARG A 393 -18.53 -16.81 4.78
C ARG A 393 -17.01 -16.79 4.55
N ILE A 394 -16.26 -16.42 5.59
CA ILE A 394 -14.81 -16.63 5.70
C ILE A 394 -14.56 -17.50 6.93
N GLY A 395 -13.97 -18.68 6.76
CA GLY A 395 -13.83 -19.66 7.83
C GLY A 395 -15.18 -19.99 8.46
N ARG A 396 -15.38 -19.66 9.73
CA ARG A 396 -16.66 -19.84 10.45
C ARG A 396 -17.51 -18.58 10.53
N GLU A 397 -16.99 -17.43 10.08
CA GLU A 397 -17.65 -16.14 10.16
C GLU A 397 -18.56 -15.93 8.95
N ALA A 398 -19.86 -16.17 9.14
CA ALA A 398 -20.88 -15.89 8.15
C ALA A 398 -21.29 -14.41 8.21
N PHE A 399 -21.48 -13.78 7.05
CA PHE A 399 -21.77 -12.36 6.96
C PHE A 399 -22.74 -12.04 5.82
N VAL A 400 -23.32 -10.84 5.91
CA VAL A 400 -24.08 -10.21 4.84
C VAL A 400 -23.42 -8.89 4.45
N VAL A 401 -23.31 -8.63 3.15
CA VAL A 401 -22.93 -7.35 2.57
C VAL A 401 -24.20 -6.66 2.08
N LEU A 402 -24.43 -5.46 2.58
CA LEU A 402 -25.48 -4.56 2.14
C LEU A 402 -24.84 -3.46 1.27
N THR A 403 -25.20 -3.39 -0.01
CA THR A 403 -24.69 -2.40 -0.98
C THR A 403 -25.77 -1.40 -1.41
N ASP A 404 -25.57 -0.11 -1.10
CA ASP A 404 -26.56 0.92 -1.42
C ASP A 404 -26.37 1.45 -2.85
N LYS A 405 -27.26 2.37 -3.26
CA LYS A 405 -27.24 2.95 -4.63
C LYS A 405 -25.99 3.78 -4.94
N SER A 406 -25.23 4.22 -3.93
CA SER A 406 -23.95 4.88 -4.14
C SER A 406 -22.81 3.89 -4.40
N GLY A 407 -23.07 2.59 -4.27
CA GLY A 407 -22.06 1.53 -4.32
C GLY A 407 -21.32 1.34 -2.99
N ALA A 408 -21.76 2.00 -1.92
CA ALA A 408 -21.15 1.84 -0.61
C ALA A 408 -21.57 0.49 0.01
N ASN A 409 -20.59 -0.22 0.58
CA ASN A 409 -20.83 -1.54 1.19
C ASN A 409 -20.77 -1.48 2.71
N ARG A 410 -21.66 -2.25 3.35
CA ARG A 410 -21.67 -2.47 4.78
C ARG A 410 -21.70 -3.96 5.06
N VAL A 411 -20.74 -4.44 5.85
CA VAL A 411 -20.58 -5.87 6.15
C VAL A 411 -20.97 -6.12 7.59
N TYR A 412 -21.93 -7.01 7.80
CA TYR A 412 -22.39 -7.40 9.14
C TYR A 412 -22.24 -8.89 9.32
N ALA A 413 -21.89 -9.34 10.53
CA ALA A 413 -22.03 -10.74 10.89
C ALA A 413 -23.49 -11.15 10.67
N SER A 414 -23.76 -12.28 10.04
CA SER A 414 -25.15 -12.68 9.77
C SER A 414 -25.78 -13.37 10.98
N GLY A 415 -24.97 -14.01 11.84
CA GLY A 415 -25.47 -14.77 12.98
C GLY A 415 -26.44 -15.91 12.58
N GLY A 416 -26.35 -16.38 11.33
CA GLY A 416 -27.29 -17.36 10.76
C GLY A 416 -28.61 -16.77 10.25
N VAL A 417 -28.75 -15.44 10.21
CA VAL A 417 -29.90 -14.76 9.62
C VAL A 417 -29.66 -14.56 8.12
N ASP A 418 -30.58 -15.07 7.31
CA ASP A 418 -30.60 -14.84 5.86
C ASP A 418 -31.51 -13.66 5.51
N PHE A 419 -30.96 -12.67 4.82
CA PHE A 419 -31.67 -11.48 4.38
C PHE A 419 -32.26 -11.65 2.98
N SER A 420 -33.55 -11.33 2.83
CA SER A 420 -34.28 -11.43 1.56
C SER A 420 -34.22 -10.15 0.75
N ASN A 421 -34.22 -8.98 1.41
CA ASN A 421 -34.08 -7.68 0.76
C ASN A 421 -33.53 -6.60 1.70
N TRP A 422 -33.16 -5.48 1.10
CA TRP A 422 -32.82 -4.23 1.77
C TRP A 422 -33.40 -3.07 0.97
N ASP A 423 -33.96 -2.06 1.65
CA ASP A 423 -34.47 -0.83 1.02
C ASP A 423 -33.36 0.06 0.43
N GLY A 424 -32.09 -0.30 0.68
CA GLY A 424 -30.92 0.48 0.28
C GLY A 424 -30.64 1.64 1.24
N ASP A 425 -31.35 1.74 2.36
CA ASP A 425 -31.24 2.83 3.32
C ASP A 425 -31.24 2.33 4.77
N THR A 426 -32.41 2.10 5.38
CA THR A 426 -32.55 1.94 6.83
C THR A 426 -33.08 0.59 7.27
N VAL A 427 -33.78 -0.15 6.41
CA VAL A 427 -34.50 -1.38 6.78
C VAL A 427 -34.09 -2.53 5.87
N ALA A 428 -33.40 -3.52 6.43
CA ALA A 428 -33.24 -4.84 5.81
C ALA A 428 -34.35 -5.79 6.30
N ARG A 429 -34.72 -6.78 5.48
CA ARG A 429 -35.70 -7.81 5.86
C ARG A 429 -35.09 -9.20 5.75
N ASP A 430 -35.34 -10.03 6.74
CA ASP A 430 -34.96 -11.44 6.68
C ASP A 430 -35.91 -12.27 5.79
N GLN A 431 -35.60 -13.55 5.59
CA GLN A 431 -36.44 -14.50 4.85
C GLN A 431 -37.84 -14.67 5.46
N GLN A 432 -38.03 -14.36 6.74
CA GLN A 432 -39.34 -14.38 7.41
C GLN A 432 -40.06 -13.03 7.33
N GLY A 433 -39.51 -12.05 6.60
CA GLY A 433 -40.08 -10.71 6.42
C GLY A 433 -39.89 -9.77 7.60
N ARG A 434 -39.18 -10.19 8.66
CA ARG A 434 -38.96 -9.38 9.87
C ARG A 434 -37.96 -8.28 9.57
N ALA A 435 -38.22 -7.09 10.10
CA ALA A 435 -37.41 -5.90 9.85
C ALA A 435 -36.18 -5.84 10.77
N TRP A 436 -35.07 -5.42 10.18
CA TRP A 436 -33.79 -5.15 10.83
C TRP A 436 -33.35 -3.73 10.51
N GLN A 437 -33.16 -2.91 11.53
CA GLN A 437 -32.60 -1.57 11.34
C GLN A 437 -31.11 -1.62 11.06
N VAL A 438 -30.73 -0.94 10.00
CA VAL A 438 -29.36 -0.80 9.54
C VAL A 438 -28.73 0.43 10.20
N HIS A 439 -27.74 0.20 11.06
CA HIS A 439 -26.91 1.24 11.65
C HIS A 439 -25.46 1.06 11.17
N GLU A 440 -24.60 2.08 11.35
CA GLU A 440 -23.21 1.94 10.92
C GLU A 440 -22.43 0.92 11.76
N ASP A 441 -22.77 0.77 13.03
CA ASP A 441 -22.12 -0.11 14.01
C ASP A 441 -22.76 -1.51 14.12
N GLY A 442 -23.93 -1.73 13.53
CA GLY A 442 -24.58 -3.04 13.53
C GLY A 442 -25.98 -3.08 12.89
N LEU A 443 -26.60 -4.26 12.89
CA LEU A 443 -28.02 -4.43 12.60
C LEU A 443 -28.78 -4.68 13.90
N ALA A 444 -29.93 -4.02 14.06
CA ALA A 444 -30.85 -4.22 15.19
C ALA A 444 -32.13 -4.90 14.72
N GLY A 445 -32.38 -6.11 15.21
CA GLY A 445 -33.49 -6.95 14.80
C GLY A 445 -34.57 -7.15 15.87
N PRO A 446 -35.54 -8.03 15.60
CA PRO A 446 -36.60 -8.39 16.55
C PRO A 446 -36.04 -8.94 17.87
N GLY A 447 -36.75 -8.71 18.98
CA GLY A 447 -36.39 -9.29 20.28
C GLY A 447 -35.01 -8.85 20.80
N ASN A 448 -34.61 -7.60 20.52
CA ASN A 448 -33.31 -7.03 20.89
C ASN A 448 -32.10 -7.76 20.29
N GLN A 449 -32.29 -8.51 19.21
CA GLN A 449 -31.18 -9.13 18.47
C GLN A 449 -30.27 -8.03 17.89
N LYS A 450 -28.97 -8.27 17.97
CA LYS A 450 -27.95 -7.39 17.39
C LYS A 450 -26.94 -8.20 16.60
N LEU A 451 -26.60 -7.71 15.41
CA LEU A 451 -25.55 -8.27 14.58
C LEU A 451 -24.44 -7.23 14.42
N ALA A 452 -23.21 -7.62 14.72
CA ALA A 452 -22.08 -6.71 14.73
C ALA A 452 -21.64 -6.30 13.32
N ARG A 453 -21.21 -5.04 13.17
CA ARG A 453 -20.46 -4.60 11.99
C ARG A 453 -19.10 -5.27 11.93
N LEU A 454 -18.72 -5.77 10.76
CA LEU A 454 -17.41 -6.36 10.50
C LEU A 454 -16.48 -5.37 9.78
N PRO A 455 -15.17 -5.41 10.06
CA PRO A 455 -14.20 -4.58 9.36
C PRO A 455 -14.04 -5.04 7.91
N ALA A 456 -14.27 -4.11 6.98
CA ALA A 456 -14.02 -4.28 5.56
C ALA A 456 -13.66 -2.91 4.97
N HIS A 457 -12.96 -2.91 3.84
CA HIS A 457 -12.57 -1.68 3.15
C HIS A 457 -12.52 -1.89 1.64
N ARG A 458 -12.59 -0.81 0.88
CA ARG A 458 -12.27 -0.83 -0.56
C ARG A 458 -10.76 -0.97 -0.75
N ALA A 459 -10.36 -1.69 -1.79
CA ALA A 459 -8.98 -1.78 -2.28
C ALA A 459 -8.98 -1.95 -3.80
N PHE A 460 -7.88 -1.61 -4.47
CA PHE A 460 -7.63 -2.04 -5.83
C PHE A 460 -7.15 -3.48 -5.88
N TRP A 461 -7.61 -4.22 -6.89
CA TRP A 461 -7.37 -5.64 -7.05
C TRP A 461 -5.88 -6.01 -6.97
N PHE A 462 -5.02 -5.30 -7.71
CA PHE A 462 -3.58 -5.59 -7.70
C PHE A 462 -2.96 -5.42 -6.30
N GLY A 463 -3.37 -4.38 -5.57
CA GLY A 463 -2.86 -4.07 -4.25
C GLY A 463 -3.27 -5.12 -3.22
N TRP A 464 -4.50 -5.62 -3.33
CA TRP A 464 -4.99 -6.72 -2.49
C TRP A 464 -4.33 -8.06 -2.84
N TYR A 465 -4.39 -8.47 -4.10
CA TYR A 465 -3.89 -9.75 -4.58
C TYR A 465 -2.39 -9.91 -4.32
N SER A 466 -1.60 -8.86 -4.53
CA SER A 466 -0.16 -8.91 -4.31
C SER A 466 0.21 -9.22 -2.85
N GLN A 467 -0.63 -8.85 -1.88
CA GLN A 467 -0.41 -9.21 -0.47
C GLN A 467 -1.03 -10.56 -0.10
N TYR A 468 -2.17 -10.91 -0.71
CA TYR A 468 -2.91 -12.13 -0.42
C TYR A 468 -3.18 -12.93 -1.72
N PRO A 469 -2.17 -13.55 -2.32
CA PRO A 469 -2.31 -14.22 -3.62
C PRO A 469 -3.22 -15.46 -3.58
N ALA A 470 -3.44 -16.03 -2.39
CA ALA A 470 -4.38 -17.12 -2.15
C ALA A 470 -5.83 -16.64 -1.92
N THR A 471 -6.10 -15.32 -2.02
CA THR A 471 -7.44 -14.77 -1.79
C THR A 471 -8.47 -15.43 -2.69
N ARG A 472 -9.61 -15.79 -2.09
CA ARG A 472 -10.81 -16.10 -2.85
C ARG A 472 -11.32 -14.81 -3.47
N LEU A 473 -11.75 -14.89 -4.74
CA LEU A 473 -12.35 -13.79 -5.46
C LEU A 473 -13.79 -14.15 -5.82
N VAL A 474 -14.73 -13.26 -5.49
CA VAL A 474 -16.13 -13.30 -5.92
C VAL A 474 -16.32 -12.17 -6.93
N LYS A 475 -16.86 -12.46 -8.12
CA LYS A 475 -17.04 -11.49 -9.21
C LYS A 475 -18.25 -11.80 -10.07
#